data_AF-A0AAD5AQX6-F1
#
_entry.id   AF-A0AAD5AQX6-F1
#
_cell.length_a   1.000
_cell.length_b   1.000
_cell.length_c   1.000
_cell.angle_alpha   90.00
_cell.angle_beta   90.00
_cell.angle_gamma   90.00
#
_symmetry.space_group_name_H-M   'P 1'
#
loop_
_entity.id
_entity.type
_entity.pdbx_description
1 polymer ?
#
loop_
_entity_poly.entity_id
_entity_poly.type
_entity_poly.pdbx_seq_one_letter_code
_entity_poly.pdbx_strand_id
1 'polypeptide(L)'
;RLWYRRYSVFLVLVLFTVFTVAYSIEGAHQTYVQYMERKILWCAYWVGLGILSSVGLGTGLHTFLLYLGPHIASVTLAAYECGSVNFPEPPYPTQIMCPEEDGVQDSVSLWTIMSKVRLEACMWGAGTAIGELPPYFMARAARLSGAEPDDEDYEEFEEMLEQAESAQDFASRAKLAVQNMVQKVGFFGILACASIPNPLFDLAGITCGHFLIPFWTFFGATLIGKAVIKMHIQKLFVIITFSKHIVEQMVSLIGAIPGFGVSLQKPFREYLEVQRAKLHHPAGDGTPAGENWLSWVFEKLVLVMVCYFILSIINSMAQSYAKRQQQKRHSEEKTK
;
A
#
# COMPACT_ATOMS: atom_id res chain seq x y z
N ARG A 1 33.75 12.73 17.87
CA ARG A 1 32.95 12.35 16.67
C ARG A 1 32.27 13.56 15.98
N LEU A 2 31.68 14.52 16.70
CA LEU A 2 31.09 15.75 16.09
C LEU A 2 32.08 16.60 15.27
N TRP A 3 33.33 16.72 15.71
CA TRP A 3 34.35 17.52 15.01
C TRP A 3 34.75 16.98 13.62
N TYR A 4 34.64 15.66 13.41
CA TYR A 4 34.96 15.00 12.12
C TYR A 4 33.86 15.25 11.07
N ARG A 5 32.62 15.49 11.49
CA ARG A 5 31.48 15.80 10.62
C ARG A 5 31.21 17.30 10.50
N ARG A 6 32.10 18.17 11.01
CA ARG A 6 31.90 19.64 11.00
C ARG A 6 31.62 20.18 9.61
N TYR A 7 32.30 19.65 8.58
CA TYR A 7 32.07 20.05 7.19
C TYR A 7 30.71 19.58 6.68
N SER A 8 30.28 18.38 7.03
CA SER A 8 28.94 17.88 6.67
C SER A 8 27.83 18.65 7.37
N VAL A 9 28.00 18.97 8.67
CA VAL A 9 27.04 19.77 9.44
C VAL A 9 26.97 21.20 8.89
N PHE A 10 28.11 21.81 8.61
CA PHE A 10 28.17 23.13 7.98
C PHE A 10 27.52 23.13 6.59
N LEU A 11 27.80 22.13 5.76
CA LEU A 11 27.17 21.98 4.44
C LEU A 11 25.64 21.85 4.55
N VAL A 12 25.14 21.03 5.48
CA VAL A 12 23.69 20.89 5.72
C VAL A 12 23.09 22.20 6.19
N LEU A 13 23.75 22.91 7.11
CA LEU A 13 23.28 24.22 7.59
C LEU A 13 23.24 25.25 6.47
N VAL A 14 24.29 25.34 5.63
CA VAL A 14 24.33 26.24 4.47
C VAL A 14 23.24 25.90 3.47
N LEU A 15 23.05 24.62 3.15
CA LEU A 15 21.97 24.17 2.25
C LEU A 15 20.59 24.53 2.82
N PHE A 16 20.39 24.34 4.13
CA PHE A 16 19.16 24.73 4.80
C PHE A 16 18.94 26.24 4.73
N THR A 17 19.98 27.05 4.99
CA THR A 17 19.87 28.52 4.90
C THR A 17 19.55 28.97 3.49
N VAL A 18 20.22 28.42 2.48
CA VAL A 18 19.94 28.71 1.06
C VAL A 18 18.51 28.34 0.70
N PHE A 19 18.02 27.19 1.17
CA PHE A 19 16.65 26.76 0.94
C PHE A 19 15.62 27.68 1.62
N THR A 20 15.85 28.09 2.86
CA THR A 20 14.97 29.03 3.58
C THR A 20 14.93 30.40 2.89
N VAL A 21 16.08 30.89 2.44
CA VAL A 21 16.18 32.16 1.70
C VAL A 21 15.47 32.05 0.36
N ALA A 22 15.67 30.96 -0.39
CA ALA A 22 14.98 30.72 -1.66
C ALA A 22 13.47 30.50 -1.51
N TYR A 23 12.97 30.12 -0.33
CA TYR A 23 11.54 29.99 -0.06
C TYR A 23 10.90 31.33 0.34
N SER A 24 11.69 32.21 0.97
CA SER A 24 11.20 33.47 1.57
C SER A 24 11.31 34.66 0.62
N ILE A 25 12.17 34.60 -0.40
CA ILE A 25 12.33 35.67 -1.39
C ILE A 25 11.31 35.49 -2.50
N GLU A 26 10.47 36.50 -2.71
CA GLU A 26 9.56 36.54 -3.86
C GLU A 26 10.37 36.71 -5.17
N GLY A 27 10.10 35.86 -6.15
CA GLY A 27 10.73 35.95 -7.48
C GLY A 27 10.21 34.91 -8.46
N ALA A 28 10.76 34.91 -9.68
CA ALA A 28 10.36 33.96 -10.73
C ALA A 28 10.59 32.48 -10.35
N HIS A 29 11.47 32.21 -9.39
CA HIS A 29 11.71 30.88 -8.85
C HIS A 29 10.54 30.38 -7.98
N GLN A 30 9.68 31.27 -7.47
CA GLN A 30 8.57 30.91 -6.59
C GLN A 30 7.55 29.98 -7.26
N THR A 31 7.35 30.10 -8.59
CA THR A 31 6.50 29.18 -9.36
C THR A 31 7.02 27.75 -9.31
N TYR A 32 8.34 27.56 -9.41
CA TYR A 32 8.98 26.24 -9.29
C TYR A 32 8.96 25.72 -7.85
N VAL A 33 9.17 26.61 -6.87
CA VAL A 33 9.10 26.27 -5.44
C VAL A 33 7.69 25.76 -5.08
N GLN A 34 6.64 26.48 -5.47
CA GLN A 34 5.24 26.08 -5.24
C GLN A 34 4.89 24.78 -5.99
N TYR A 35 5.39 24.59 -7.21
CA TYR A 35 5.22 23.35 -7.95
C TYR A 35 5.89 22.17 -7.23
N MET A 36 7.14 22.33 -6.78
CA MET A 36 7.88 21.32 -6.03
C MET A 36 7.20 21.01 -4.70
N GLU A 37 6.78 22.03 -3.95
CA GLU A 37 6.05 21.87 -2.69
C GLU A 37 4.80 21.03 -2.90
N ARG A 38 3.95 21.39 -3.88
CA ARG A 38 2.74 20.64 -4.21
C ARG A 38 3.05 19.19 -4.57
N LYS A 39 4.09 18.94 -5.39
CA LYS A 39 4.49 17.58 -5.77
C LYS A 39 5.09 16.79 -4.61
N ILE A 40 5.86 17.41 -3.73
CA ILE A 40 6.44 16.78 -2.54
C ILE A 40 5.32 16.39 -1.56
N LEU A 41 4.38 17.29 -1.28
CA LEU A 41 3.23 17.01 -0.43
C LEU A 41 2.37 15.88 -1.02
N TRP A 42 2.15 15.89 -2.34
CA TRP A 42 1.45 14.82 -3.03
C TRP A 42 2.17 13.47 -2.90
N CYS A 43 3.49 13.45 -3.09
CA CYS A 43 4.28 12.23 -2.91
C CYS A 43 4.25 11.75 -1.45
N ALA A 44 4.41 12.67 -0.49
CA ALA A 44 4.38 12.37 0.94
C ALA A 44 3.03 11.80 1.36
N TYR A 45 1.93 12.31 0.81
CA TYR A 45 0.59 11.77 1.03
C TYR A 45 0.49 10.30 0.58
N TRP A 46 0.90 10.00 -0.65
CA TRP A 46 0.86 8.62 -1.18
C TRP A 46 1.82 7.67 -0.45
N VAL A 47 3.02 8.13 -0.10
CA VAL A 47 3.96 7.37 0.75
C VAL A 47 3.33 7.10 2.13
N GLY A 48 2.75 8.12 2.76
CA GLY A 48 2.11 8.00 4.07
C GLY A 48 0.95 6.99 4.06
N LEU A 49 0.07 7.06 3.07
CA LEU A 49 -1.00 6.07 2.89
C LEU A 49 -0.45 4.65 2.67
N GLY A 50 0.64 4.52 1.91
CA GLY A 50 1.34 3.24 1.71
C GLY A 50 1.90 2.67 3.02
N ILE A 51 2.50 3.51 3.87
CA ILE A 51 3.00 3.10 5.20
C ILE A 51 1.84 2.61 6.07
N LEU A 52 0.77 3.41 6.17
CA LEU A 52 -0.42 3.08 6.96
C LEU A 52 -1.09 1.79 6.47
N SER A 53 -1.06 1.55 5.15
CA SER A 53 -1.56 0.33 4.54
C SER A 53 -0.80 -0.93 4.97
N SER A 54 0.45 -0.80 5.43
CA SER A 54 1.28 -1.93 5.85
C SER A 54 1.32 -2.08 7.38
N VAL A 55 1.33 -0.97 8.12
CA VAL A 55 1.47 -0.97 9.59
C VAL A 55 0.14 -1.27 10.31
N GLY A 56 -1.01 -0.97 9.69
CA GLY A 56 -2.24 -0.76 10.44
C GLY A 56 -3.31 -1.85 10.49
N LEU A 57 -3.46 -2.78 9.52
CA LEU A 57 -4.72 -3.56 9.41
C LEU A 57 -4.61 -4.95 8.75
N GLY A 58 -3.42 -5.54 8.62
CA GLY A 58 -3.23 -6.91 8.11
C GLY A 58 -3.75 -7.20 6.68
N THR A 59 -4.31 -6.21 5.98
CA THR A 59 -4.87 -6.36 4.64
C THR A 59 -4.57 -5.13 3.81
N GLY A 60 -3.31 -4.95 3.39
CA GLY A 60 -2.92 -3.85 2.48
C GLY A 60 -3.70 -3.80 1.16
N LEU A 61 -4.45 -4.87 0.83
CA LEU A 61 -5.44 -4.88 -0.23
C LEU A 61 -6.64 -3.95 0.06
N HIS A 62 -7.13 -3.90 1.30
CA HIS A 62 -8.28 -3.09 1.68
C HIS A 62 -7.98 -1.59 1.51
N THR A 63 -6.84 -1.13 2.04
CA THR A 63 -6.42 0.27 1.89
C THR A 63 -6.18 0.62 0.41
N PHE A 64 -5.60 -0.31 -0.37
CA PHE A 64 -5.48 -0.14 -1.82
C PHE A 64 -6.85 0.07 -2.48
N LEU A 65 -7.85 -0.75 -2.16
CA LEU A 65 -9.21 -0.64 -2.73
C LEU A 65 -9.95 0.62 -2.30
N LEU A 66 -9.58 1.25 -1.19
CA LEU A 66 -10.21 2.48 -0.71
C LEU A 66 -9.59 3.76 -1.28
N TYR A 67 -8.29 3.77 -1.57
CA TYR A 67 -7.57 4.98 -1.96
C TYR A 67 -6.98 4.91 -3.37
N LEU A 68 -5.99 4.04 -3.57
CA LEU A 68 -5.24 3.99 -4.82
C LEU A 68 -6.05 3.38 -5.98
N GLY A 69 -6.83 2.33 -5.71
CA GLY A 69 -7.71 1.69 -6.68
C GLY A 69 -8.73 2.67 -7.28
N PRO A 70 -9.53 3.37 -6.46
CA PRO A 70 -10.48 4.38 -6.93
C PRO A 70 -9.82 5.52 -7.70
N HIS A 71 -8.63 5.98 -7.27
CA HIS A 71 -7.88 6.99 -8.00
C HIS A 71 -7.44 6.52 -9.40
N ILE A 72 -6.92 5.30 -9.52
CA ILE A 72 -6.55 4.71 -10.82
C ILE A 72 -7.80 4.52 -11.68
N ALA A 73 -8.90 4.07 -11.08
CA ALA A 73 -10.17 3.88 -11.78
C ALA A 73 -10.72 5.20 -12.33
N SER A 74 -10.75 6.28 -11.53
CA SER A 74 -11.24 7.58 -11.98
C SER A 74 -10.39 8.17 -13.11
N VAL A 75 -9.06 8.07 -13.01
CA VAL A 75 -8.15 8.48 -14.09
C VAL A 75 -8.35 7.65 -15.36
N THR A 76 -8.54 6.34 -15.22
CA THR A 76 -8.80 5.43 -16.35
C THR A 76 -10.09 5.79 -17.06
N LEU A 77 -11.15 6.02 -16.29
CA LEU A 77 -12.46 6.36 -16.80
C LEU A 77 -12.46 7.71 -17.52
N ALA A 78 -11.91 8.74 -16.88
CA ALA A 78 -11.77 10.05 -17.50
C ALA A 78 -10.87 10.01 -18.74
N ALA A 79 -9.80 9.21 -18.76
CA ALA A 79 -8.95 9.08 -19.92
C ALA A 79 -9.72 8.54 -21.14
N TYR A 80 -10.55 7.51 -20.95
CA TYR A 80 -11.39 6.98 -22.03
C TYR A 80 -12.52 7.92 -22.47
N GLU A 81 -13.01 8.79 -21.59
CA GLU A 81 -14.10 9.73 -21.91
C GLU A 81 -13.58 10.99 -22.59
N CYS A 82 -12.49 11.55 -22.09
CA CYS A 82 -11.85 12.70 -22.68
C CYS A 82 -11.02 12.34 -23.92
N GLY A 83 -10.77 11.05 -24.17
CA GLY A 83 -9.85 10.60 -25.21
C GLY A 83 -8.40 11.08 -24.99
N SER A 84 -8.03 11.43 -23.75
CA SER A 84 -6.73 12.01 -23.40
C SER A 84 -6.43 11.84 -21.92
N VAL A 85 -5.15 11.75 -21.55
CA VAL A 85 -4.68 11.78 -20.15
C VAL A 85 -4.16 13.16 -19.72
N ASN A 86 -4.20 14.14 -20.63
CA ASN A 86 -3.72 15.50 -20.42
C ASN A 86 -4.81 16.35 -19.77
N PHE A 87 -5.10 16.05 -18.51
CA PHE A 87 -6.04 16.83 -17.71
C PHE A 87 -5.43 18.19 -17.34
N PRO A 88 -6.18 19.30 -17.44
CA PRO A 88 -5.71 20.63 -17.10
C PRO A 88 -5.39 20.75 -15.59
N GLU A 89 -4.23 21.33 -15.29
CA GLU A 89 -3.78 21.67 -13.93
C GLU A 89 -3.69 23.20 -13.80
N PRO A 90 -4.49 23.87 -12.92
CA PRO A 90 -5.58 23.36 -12.07
C PRO A 90 -6.88 23.05 -12.86
N PRO A 91 -7.81 22.19 -12.38
CA PRO A 91 -8.02 21.68 -11.00
C PRO A 91 -7.55 20.23 -10.72
N TYR A 92 -6.88 19.57 -11.65
CA TYR A 92 -6.30 18.22 -11.41
C TYR A 92 -5.21 18.29 -10.31
N PRO A 93 -5.11 17.32 -9.37
CA PRO A 93 -5.76 16.01 -9.29
C PRO A 93 -7.08 15.94 -8.51
N THR A 94 -7.56 17.07 -7.95
CA THR A 94 -8.80 17.09 -7.13
C THR A 94 -10.08 16.86 -7.92
N GLN A 95 -10.13 17.42 -9.14
CA GLN A 95 -11.23 17.23 -10.08
C GLN A 95 -10.62 16.95 -11.45
N ILE A 96 -11.18 15.96 -12.16
CA ILE A 96 -10.72 15.61 -13.50
C ILE A 96 -11.68 16.23 -14.51
N MET A 97 -11.18 17.20 -15.29
CA MET A 97 -11.92 17.82 -16.39
C MET A 97 -11.27 17.44 -17.72
N CYS A 98 -12.07 17.33 -18.78
CA CYS A 98 -11.53 17.13 -20.11
C CYS A 98 -10.91 18.44 -20.63
N PRO A 99 -9.82 18.37 -21.42
CA PRO A 99 -9.28 19.54 -22.09
C PRO A 99 -10.30 20.13 -23.10
N GLU A 100 -10.33 21.46 -23.23
CA GLU A 100 -11.27 22.18 -24.11
C GLU A 100 -10.82 22.20 -25.58
N GLU A 101 -9.52 22.02 -25.84
CA GLU A 101 -9.00 22.01 -27.21
C GLU A 101 -9.16 20.62 -27.85
N ASP A 102 -9.58 20.59 -29.12
CA ASP A 102 -9.54 19.45 -30.06
C ASP A 102 -8.07 19.05 -30.37
N GLY A 103 -7.27 18.84 -29.33
CA GLY A 103 -5.97 18.21 -29.44
C GLY A 103 -6.16 16.83 -30.02
N VAL A 104 -5.26 16.45 -30.94
CA VAL A 104 -5.20 15.13 -31.58
C VAL A 104 -5.70 14.06 -30.63
N GLN A 105 -6.75 13.33 -31.01
CA GLN A 105 -7.23 12.15 -30.29
C GLN A 105 -6.08 11.14 -30.22
N ASP A 106 -5.20 11.31 -29.23
CA ASP A 106 -4.18 10.34 -28.90
C ASP A 106 -4.94 9.11 -28.42
N SER A 107 -4.92 8.07 -29.24
CA SER A 107 -5.54 6.79 -28.91
C SER A 107 -5.10 6.38 -27.50
N VAL A 108 -6.04 6.40 -26.55
CA VAL A 108 -5.74 6.19 -25.14
C VAL A 108 -5.38 4.73 -24.94
N SER A 109 -4.08 4.46 -24.85
CA SER A 109 -3.55 3.12 -24.60
C SER A 109 -3.48 2.83 -23.09
N LEU A 110 -3.49 1.55 -22.74
CA LEU A 110 -3.21 1.10 -21.38
C LEU A 110 -1.89 1.68 -20.85
N TRP A 111 -0.87 1.75 -21.69
CA TRP A 111 0.44 2.27 -21.33
C TRP A 111 0.41 3.76 -20.99
N THR A 112 -0.39 4.53 -21.74
CA THR A 112 -0.60 5.97 -21.51
C THR A 112 -1.22 6.19 -20.12
N ILE A 113 -2.26 5.43 -19.77
CA ILE A 113 -2.91 5.51 -18.45
C ILE A 113 -1.95 5.03 -17.34
N MET A 114 -1.27 3.90 -17.53
CA MET A 114 -0.27 3.36 -16.59
C MET A 114 0.89 4.33 -16.31
N SER A 115 1.21 5.18 -17.28
CA SER A 115 2.23 6.22 -17.16
C SER A 115 1.69 7.45 -16.44
N LYS A 116 0.42 7.83 -16.67
CA LYS A 116 -0.25 8.95 -15.98
C LYS A 116 -0.31 8.75 -14.46
N VAL A 117 -0.69 7.55 -14.00
CA VAL A 117 -0.82 7.22 -12.56
C VAL A 117 0.46 6.70 -11.91
N ARG A 118 1.60 6.77 -12.62
CA ARG A 118 2.85 6.10 -12.21
C ARG A 118 3.39 6.67 -10.90
N LEU A 119 3.31 7.98 -10.71
CA LEU A 119 3.90 8.64 -9.55
C LEU A 119 3.19 8.20 -8.27
N GLU A 120 1.87 8.34 -8.24
CA GLU A 120 0.99 7.95 -7.12
C GLU A 120 1.16 6.47 -6.79
N ALA A 121 1.15 5.63 -7.83
CA ALA A 121 1.37 4.21 -7.74
C ALA A 121 2.72 3.84 -7.10
N CYS A 122 3.81 4.39 -7.62
CA CYS A 122 5.15 4.09 -7.12
C CYS A 122 5.38 4.65 -5.71
N MET A 123 4.87 5.85 -5.40
CA MET A 123 4.96 6.44 -4.06
C MET A 123 4.20 5.61 -3.02
N TRP A 124 2.99 5.14 -3.35
CA TRP A 124 2.26 4.20 -2.52
C TRP A 124 3.07 2.92 -2.29
N GLY A 125 3.55 2.29 -3.36
CA GLY A 125 4.32 1.05 -3.26
C GLY A 125 5.61 1.23 -2.43
N ALA A 126 6.29 2.36 -2.56
CA ALA A 126 7.43 2.72 -1.72
C ALA A 126 7.03 2.88 -0.24
N GLY A 127 5.91 3.55 0.03
CA GLY A 127 5.33 3.63 1.37
C GLY A 127 5.08 2.26 1.98
N THR A 128 4.51 1.32 1.21
CA THR A 128 4.30 -0.04 1.72
C THR A 128 5.62 -0.75 2.04
N ALA A 129 6.71 -0.51 1.30
CA ALA A 129 8.02 -1.10 1.58
C ALA A 129 8.63 -0.51 2.86
N ILE A 130 8.45 0.80 3.08
CA ILE A 130 8.84 1.47 4.33
C ILE A 130 8.06 0.89 5.53
N GLY A 131 6.79 0.57 5.34
CA GLY A 131 5.96 -0.04 6.38
C GLY A 131 6.41 -1.43 6.86
N GLU A 132 7.33 -2.11 6.16
CA GLU A 132 7.95 -3.36 6.62
C GLU A 132 9.21 -3.17 7.46
N LEU A 133 9.72 -1.94 7.54
CA LEU A 133 10.91 -1.65 8.33
C LEU A 133 10.71 -1.92 9.83
N PRO A 134 9.56 -1.58 10.46
CA PRO A 134 9.33 -1.90 11.86
C PRO A 134 9.49 -3.39 12.18
N PRO A 135 8.78 -4.35 11.55
CA PRO A 135 8.95 -5.77 11.86
C PRO A 135 10.34 -6.28 11.51
N TYR A 136 10.99 -5.77 10.46
CA TYR A 136 12.37 -6.13 10.12
C TYR A 136 13.37 -5.73 11.21
N PHE A 137 13.31 -4.50 11.71
CA PHE A 137 14.23 -4.02 12.74
C PHE A 137 13.93 -4.64 14.11
N MET A 138 12.65 -4.85 14.44
CA MET A 138 12.26 -5.56 15.66
C MET A 138 12.83 -6.97 15.68
N ALA A 139 12.58 -7.77 14.62
CA ALA A 139 13.08 -9.14 14.54
C ALA A 139 14.62 -9.20 14.53
N ARG A 140 15.27 -8.22 13.90
CA ARG A 140 16.74 -8.11 13.89
C ARG A 140 17.30 -7.76 15.26
N ALA A 141 16.67 -6.83 15.97
CA ALA A 141 17.09 -6.43 17.32
C ALA A 141 16.93 -7.58 18.30
N ALA A 142 15.78 -8.26 18.30
CA ALA A 142 15.53 -9.44 19.13
C ALA A 142 16.60 -10.52 18.92
N ARG A 143 16.95 -10.82 17.66
CA ARG A 143 18.00 -11.80 17.34
C ARG A 143 19.40 -11.38 17.82
N LEU A 144 19.74 -10.10 17.72
CA LEU A 144 21.07 -9.60 18.10
C LEU A 144 21.24 -9.42 19.61
N SER A 145 20.17 -9.07 20.31
CA SER A 145 20.17 -8.93 21.77
C SER A 145 20.29 -10.28 22.48
N GLY A 146 20.04 -11.39 21.78
CA GLY A 146 20.05 -12.73 22.38
C GLY A 146 19.05 -12.84 23.54
N ALA A 147 17.95 -12.10 23.44
CA ALA A 147 16.95 -11.93 24.49
C ALA A 147 16.62 -13.27 25.14
N GLU A 148 16.72 -13.30 26.47
CA GLU A 148 16.26 -14.45 27.25
C GLU A 148 14.75 -14.62 27.00
N PRO A 149 14.20 -15.85 26.99
CA PRO A 149 12.79 -16.09 26.68
C PRO A 149 11.77 -15.36 27.59
N ASP A 150 12.21 -14.65 28.63
CA ASP A 150 11.41 -13.82 29.55
C ASP A 150 11.37 -12.31 29.17
N ASP A 151 12.05 -11.86 28.11
CA ASP A 151 12.01 -10.45 27.65
C ASP A 151 10.66 -10.11 26.99
N GLU A 152 10.01 -9.01 27.41
CA GLU A 152 8.71 -8.54 26.86
C GLU A 152 8.73 -8.43 25.32
N ASP A 153 9.83 -7.92 24.75
CA ASP A 153 10.00 -7.74 23.30
C ASP A 153 10.13 -9.09 22.54
N TYR A 154 10.59 -10.15 23.22
CA TYR A 154 10.74 -11.48 22.65
C TYR A 154 9.43 -12.27 22.72
N GLU A 155 8.69 -12.15 23.82
CA GLU A 155 7.34 -12.70 23.94
C GLU A 155 6.37 -12.07 22.93
N GLU A 156 6.40 -10.73 22.74
CA GLU A 156 5.57 -10.04 21.73
C GLU A 156 5.93 -10.50 20.30
N PHE A 157 7.21 -10.79 20.06
CA PHE A 157 7.68 -11.37 18.80
C PHE A 157 7.20 -12.80 18.59
N GLU A 158 7.26 -13.67 19.62
CA GLU A 158 6.70 -15.03 19.56
C GLU A 158 5.19 -15.00 19.36
N GLU A 159 4.45 -14.14 20.05
CA GLU A 159 3.00 -13.97 19.86
C GLU A 159 2.67 -13.53 18.42
N MET A 160 3.41 -12.60 17.83
CA MET A 160 3.25 -12.24 16.41
C MET A 160 3.55 -13.43 15.47
N LEU A 161 4.53 -14.26 15.81
CA LEU A 161 4.92 -15.44 15.04
C LEU A 161 3.86 -16.55 15.15
N GLU A 162 3.33 -16.80 16.35
CA GLU A 162 2.27 -17.76 16.65
C GLU A 162 0.95 -17.35 16.00
N GLN A 163 0.61 -16.07 16.03
CA GLN A 163 -0.59 -15.55 15.37
C GLN A 163 -0.52 -15.74 13.84
N ALA A 164 0.67 -15.58 13.25
CA ALA A 164 0.94 -15.91 11.85
C ALA A 164 0.96 -17.44 11.57
N GLU A 165 1.26 -18.28 12.57
CA GLU A 165 1.28 -19.75 12.47
C GLU A 165 -0.09 -20.41 12.68
N SER A 166 -1.00 -19.76 13.41
CA SER A 166 -2.31 -20.30 13.77
C SER A 166 -3.28 -20.53 12.59
N ALA A 167 -2.94 -20.04 11.39
CA ALA A 167 -3.66 -20.34 10.15
C ALA A 167 -3.05 -21.58 9.44
N GLN A 168 -3.44 -22.79 9.85
CA GLN A 168 -2.67 -24.03 9.65
C GLN A 168 -2.69 -24.71 8.24
N ASP A 169 -1.62 -25.52 8.07
CA ASP A 169 -1.27 -26.63 7.15
C ASP A 169 -0.71 -26.36 5.74
N PHE A 170 -1.30 -25.49 4.92
CA PHE A 170 -0.68 -25.13 3.64
C PHE A 170 0.33 -23.98 3.80
N ALA A 171 0.05 -23.07 4.73
CA ALA A 171 0.88 -21.92 5.05
C ALA A 171 2.24 -22.32 5.64
N SER A 172 2.32 -23.41 6.40
CA SER A 172 3.57 -23.91 7.01
C SER A 172 4.56 -24.44 5.96
N ARG A 173 4.09 -25.20 4.95
CA ARG A 173 4.92 -25.61 3.81
C ARG A 173 5.34 -24.44 2.94
N ALA A 174 4.43 -23.49 2.70
CA ALA A 174 4.76 -22.25 1.98
C ALA A 174 5.78 -21.41 2.75
N LYS A 175 5.67 -21.31 4.07
CA LYS A 175 6.61 -20.62 4.97
C LYS A 175 7.99 -21.27 4.92
N LEU A 176 8.08 -22.60 5.01
CA LEU A 176 9.35 -23.32 4.91
C LEU A 176 9.99 -23.15 3.51
N ALA A 177 9.17 -23.13 2.45
CA ALA A 177 9.63 -22.87 1.09
C ALA A 177 10.14 -21.43 0.92
N VAL A 178 9.42 -20.44 1.46
CA VAL A 178 9.81 -19.03 1.47
C VAL A 178 11.10 -18.83 2.26
N GLN A 179 11.22 -19.45 3.44
CA GLN A 179 12.43 -19.40 4.25
C GLN A 179 13.63 -20.00 3.52
N ASN A 180 13.48 -21.21 2.95
CA ASN A 180 14.53 -21.85 2.17
C ASN A 180 14.92 -21.02 0.92
N MET A 181 13.95 -20.37 0.27
CA MET A 181 14.18 -19.52 -0.89
C MET A 181 14.90 -18.22 -0.51
N VAL A 182 14.49 -17.55 0.57
CA VAL A 182 15.15 -16.33 1.05
C VAL A 182 16.58 -16.64 1.50
N GLN A 183 16.82 -17.77 2.18
CA GLN A 183 18.16 -18.18 2.61
C GLN A 183 19.06 -18.60 1.45
N LYS A 184 18.54 -19.33 0.45
CA LYS A 184 19.37 -19.81 -0.69
C LYS A 184 19.57 -18.76 -1.78
N VAL A 185 18.56 -17.95 -2.05
CA VAL A 185 18.53 -17.05 -3.23
C VAL A 185 18.79 -15.59 -2.82
N GLY A 186 18.67 -15.26 -1.52
CA GLY A 186 18.97 -13.93 -1.01
C GLY A 186 18.09 -12.87 -1.64
N PHE A 187 18.70 -11.88 -2.31
CA PHE A 187 18.01 -10.74 -2.92
C PHE A 187 16.84 -11.13 -3.82
N PHE A 188 17.04 -12.07 -4.76
CA PHE A 188 15.97 -12.44 -5.70
C PHE A 188 14.85 -13.25 -5.05
N GLY A 189 15.16 -14.00 -3.98
CA GLY A 189 14.14 -14.68 -3.18
C GLY A 189 13.23 -13.68 -2.47
N ILE A 190 13.82 -12.65 -1.86
CA ILE A 190 13.07 -11.56 -1.21
C ILE A 190 12.26 -10.77 -2.25
N LEU A 191 12.84 -10.50 -3.42
CA LEU A 191 12.14 -9.81 -4.51
C LEU A 191 10.91 -10.58 -4.98
N ALA A 192 11.03 -11.89 -5.15
CA ALA A 192 9.91 -12.76 -5.54
C ALA A 192 8.80 -12.74 -4.48
N CYS A 193 9.16 -12.86 -3.19
CA CYS A 193 8.20 -12.75 -2.08
C CYS A 193 7.49 -11.39 -2.05
N ALA A 194 8.24 -10.30 -2.21
CA ALA A 194 7.71 -8.94 -2.18
C ALA A 194 6.81 -8.60 -3.39
N SER A 195 6.95 -9.34 -4.49
CA SER A 195 6.19 -9.11 -5.73
C SER A 195 4.79 -9.74 -5.73
N ILE A 196 4.50 -10.67 -4.80
CA ILE A 196 3.23 -11.41 -4.76
C ILE A 196 2.20 -10.67 -3.89
N PRO A 197 0.97 -10.40 -4.39
CA PRO A 197 -0.07 -9.72 -3.63
C PRO A 197 -0.78 -10.63 -2.60
N ASN A 198 -0.32 -10.59 -1.33
CA ASN A 198 -0.89 -11.12 -0.05
C ASN A 198 -1.27 -12.61 0.02
N PRO A 199 -1.07 -13.33 1.16
CA PRO A 199 -0.94 -12.89 2.56
C PRO A 199 0.44 -13.14 3.23
N LEU A 200 1.44 -13.65 2.51
CA LEU A 200 2.79 -13.98 3.04
C LEU A 200 3.69 -12.75 3.33
N PHE A 201 3.11 -11.57 3.24
CA PHE A 201 3.80 -10.31 3.01
C PHE A 201 4.37 -9.69 4.31
N ASP A 202 3.68 -9.84 5.44
CA ASP A 202 4.17 -9.36 6.75
C ASP A 202 5.24 -10.28 7.36
N LEU A 203 5.33 -11.52 6.87
CA LEU A 203 6.30 -12.51 7.34
C LEU A 203 7.71 -12.29 6.77
N ALA A 204 7.82 -11.63 5.62
CA ALA A 204 9.11 -11.41 4.95
C ALA A 204 10.01 -10.48 5.78
N GLY A 205 9.46 -9.40 6.35
CA GLY A 205 10.18 -8.49 7.24
C GLY A 205 10.71 -9.19 8.48
N ILE A 206 9.84 -9.91 9.18
CA ILE A 206 10.18 -10.73 10.37
C ILE A 206 11.28 -11.74 10.04
N THR A 207 11.09 -12.52 8.98
CA THR A 207 12.04 -13.57 8.55
C THR A 207 13.40 -12.98 8.19
N CYS A 208 13.43 -11.90 7.41
CA CYS A 208 14.68 -11.25 7.00
C CYS A 208 15.41 -10.61 8.18
N GLY A 209 14.67 -10.03 9.14
CA GLY A 209 15.23 -9.47 10.37
C GLY A 209 15.83 -10.57 11.25
N HIS A 210 15.08 -11.64 11.51
CA HIS A 210 15.52 -12.78 12.31
C HIS A 210 16.75 -13.49 11.72
N PHE A 211 16.84 -13.61 10.38
CA PHE A 211 18.03 -14.17 9.71
C PHE A 211 19.15 -13.16 9.47
N LEU A 212 19.06 -11.95 10.03
CA LEU A 212 20.08 -10.90 9.96
C LEU A 212 20.48 -10.49 8.53
N ILE A 213 19.58 -10.66 7.55
CA ILE A 213 19.81 -10.26 6.14
C ILE A 213 20.20 -8.77 6.11
N PRO A 214 21.22 -8.34 5.34
CA PRO A 214 21.61 -6.93 5.27
C PRO A 214 20.46 -6.01 4.86
N PHE A 215 20.38 -4.82 5.46
CA PHE A 215 19.30 -3.86 5.23
C PHE A 215 19.06 -3.57 3.75
N TRP A 216 20.12 -3.27 3.00
CA TRP A 216 20.00 -2.92 1.57
C TRP A 216 19.54 -4.08 0.69
N THR A 217 19.85 -5.31 1.07
CA THR A 217 19.38 -6.52 0.37
C THR A 217 17.88 -6.68 0.58
N PHE A 218 17.41 -6.51 1.81
CA PHE A 218 16.00 -6.57 2.15
C PHE A 218 15.22 -5.39 1.57
N PHE A 219 15.59 -4.16 1.92
CA PHE A 219 14.88 -2.94 1.53
C PHE A 219 14.91 -2.70 0.00
N GLY A 220 16.04 -2.98 -0.65
CA GLY A 220 16.13 -2.87 -2.11
C GLY A 220 15.22 -3.85 -2.84
N ALA A 221 15.20 -5.11 -2.40
CA ALA A 221 14.34 -6.15 -2.98
C ALA A 221 12.85 -5.86 -2.73
N THR A 222 12.49 -5.43 -1.53
CA THR A 222 11.10 -5.07 -1.18
C THR A 222 10.63 -3.82 -1.92
N LEU A 223 11.47 -2.79 -2.03
CA LEU A 223 11.14 -1.57 -2.77
C LEU A 223 10.87 -1.89 -4.25
N ILE A 224 11.72 -2.67 -4.91
CA ILE A 224 11.51 -3.04 -6.32
C ILE A 224 10.28 -3.94 -6.46
N GLY A 225 10.17 -4.97 -5.62
CA GLY A 225 9.04 -5.90 -5.65
C GLY A 225 7.70 -5.18 -5.49
N LYS A 226 7.65 -4.15 -4.64
CA LYS A 226 6.38 -3.49 -4.27
C LYS A 226 6.08 -2.25 -5.09
N ALA A 227 7.05 -1.34 -5.23
CA ALA A 227 6.86 -0.08 -5.95
C ALA A 227 6.90 -0.24 -7.48
N VAL A 228 7.52 -1.31 -7.97
CA VAL A 228 7.61 -1.59 -9.41
C VAL A 228 6.74 -2.77 -9.80
N ILE A 229 7.07 -3.99 -9.35
CA ILE A 229 6.44 -5.21 -9.87
C ILE A 229 4.98 -5.35 -9.43
N LYS A 230 4.75 -5.50 -8.11
CA LYS A 230 3.41 -5.64 -7.51
C LYS A 230 2.50 -4.49 -7.92
N MET A 231 3.02 -3.26 -7.84
CA MET A 231 2.25 -2.08 -8.19
C MET A 231 1.85 -2.07 -9.68
N HIS A 232 2.73 -2.52 -10.58
CA HIS A 232 2.39 -2.59 -12.00
C HIS A 232 1.33 -3.66 -12.30
N ILE A 233 1.38 -4.80 -11.60
CA ILE A 233 0.34 -5.83 -11.67
C ILE A 233 -1.00 -5.27 -11.16
N GLN A 234 -1.00 -4.65 -9.98
CA GLN A 234 -2.22 -4.09 -9.36
C GLN A 234 -2.84 -2.97 -10.20
N LYS A 235 -2.06 -2.01 -10.71
CA LYS A 235 -2.60 -0.95 -11.58
C LYS A 235 -3.09 -1.49 -12.92
N LEU A 236 -2.39 -2.45 -13.52
CA LEU A 236 -2.80 -3.04 -14.79
C LEU A 236 -4.15 -3.74 -14.63
N PHE A 237 -4.32 -4.50 -13.55
CA PHE A 237 -5.59 -5.13 -13.21
C PHE A 237 -6.72 -4.10 -13.12
N VAL A 238 -6.53 -3.02 -12.34
CA VAL A 238 -7.55 -1.96 -12.21
C VAL A 238 -7.86 -1.30 -13.56
N ILE A 239 -6.85 -0.90 -14.33
CA ILE A 239 -7.06 -0.22 -15.63
C ILE A 239 -7.83 -1.14 -16.59
N ILE A 240 -7.50 -2.42 -16.64
CA ILE A 240 -8.21 -3.42 -17.46
C ILE A 240 -9.67 -3.55 -17.01
N THR A 241 -9.93 -3.66 -15.71
CA THR A 241 -11.28 -3.79 -15.15
C THR A 241 -12.17 -2.58 -15.45
N PHE A 242 -11.61 -1.39 -15.61
CA PHE A 242 -12.38 -0.16 -15.89
C PHE A 242 -12.35 0.29 -17.37
N SER A 243 -11.64 -0.43 -18.24
CA SER A 243 -11.59 -0.18 -19.67
C SER A 243 -12.80 -0.79 -20.39
N LYS A 244 -13.67 0.03 -21.01
CA LYS A 244 -14.89 -0.45 -21.72
C LYS A 244 -14.56 -1.54 -22.73
N HIS A 245 -13.61 -1.23 -23.61
CA HIS A 245 -13.25 -2.12 -24.72
C HIS A 245 -12.71 -3.47 -24.22
N ILE A 246 -11.89 -3.47 -23.17
CA ILE A 246 -11.26 -4.70 -22.67
C ILE A 246 -12.25 -5.50 -21.83
N VAL A 247 -13.10 -4.84 -21.05
CA VAL A 247 -14.19 -5.49 -20.31
C VAL A 247 -15.13 -6.19 -21.27
N GLU A 248 -15.57 -5.54 -22.35
CA GLU A 248 -16.45 -6.17 -23.35
C GLU A 248 -15.80 -7.39 -24.02
N GLN A 249 -14.50 -7.31 -24.34
CA GLN A 249 -13.73 -8.45 -24.84
C GLN A 249 -13.62 -9.58 -23.81
N MET A 250 -13.30 -9.28 -22.55
CA MET A 250 -13.24 -10.28 -21.47
C MET A 250 -14.60 -10.93 -21.21
N VAL A 251 -15.68 -10.14 -21.17
CA VAL A 251 -17.06 -10.60 -21.02
C VAL A 251 -17.44 -11.54 -22.18
N SER A 252 -17.02 -11.23 -23.41
CA SER A 252 -17.23 -12.11 -24.57
C SER A 252 -16.44 -13.42 -24.49
N LEU A 253 -15.21 -13.39 -23.98
CA LEU A 253 -14.37 -14.57 -23.76
C LEU A 253 -14.91 -15.46 -22.64
N ILE A 254 -15.42 -14.87 -21.55
CA ILE A 254 -16.12 -15.58 -20.47
C ILE A 254 -17.37 -16.26 -21.02
N GLY A 255 -18.12 -15.58 -21.90
CA GLY A 255 -19.27 -16.14 -22.60
C GLY A 255 -18.94 -17.35 -23.49
N ALA A 256 -17.70 -17.47 -23.96
CA ALA A 256 -17.23 -18.60 -24.77
C ALA A 256 -16.88 -19.85 -23.93
N ILE A 257 -16.91 -19.78 -22.59
CA ILE A 257 -16.64 -20.93 -21.71
C ILE A 257 -17.86 -21.87 -21.71
N PRO A 258 -17.74 -23.11 -22.19
CA PRO A 258 -18.86 -24.04 -22.21
C PRO A 258 -19.32 -24.39 -20.78
N GLY A 259 -20.63 -24.35 -20.55
CA GLY A 259 -21.27 -24.70 -19.27
C GLY A 259 -21.70 -23.50 -18.42
N PHE A 260 -20.77 -22.62 -18.04
CA PHE A 260 -21.04 -21.52 -17.08
C PHE A 260 -20.92 -20.11 -17.66
N GLY A 261 -20.37 -19.96 -18.87
CA GLY A 261 -20.03 -18.65 -19.45
C GLY A 261 -21.21 -17.69 -19.58
N VAL A 262 -22.31 -18.14 -20.18
CA VAL A 262 -23.52 -17.32 -20.42
C VAL A 262 -24.21 -16.91 -19.11
N SER A 263 -24.15 -17.77 -18.08
CA SER A 263 -24.73 -17.50 -16.77
C SER A 263 -23.92 -16.47 -15.98
N LEU A 264 -22.58 -16.48 -16.11
CA LEU A 264 -21.67 -15.54 -15.45
C LEU A 264 -21.55 -14.20 -16.20
N GLN A 265 -21.83 -14.18 -17.51
CA GLN A 265 -21.66 -12.99 -18.36
C GLN A 265 -22.55 -11.81 -17.92
N LYS A 266 -23.84 -12.06 -17.66
CA LYS A 266 -24.83 -11.04 -17.27
C LYS A 266 -24.52 -10.38 -15.91
N PRO A 267 -24.36 -11.13 -14.80
CA PRO A 267 -24.11 -10.53 -13.49
C PRO A 267 -22.76 -9.79 -13.44
N PHE A 268 -21.75 -10.29 -14.16
CA PHE A 268 -20.44 -9.63 -14.21
C PHE A 268 -20.51 -8.30 -14.98
N ARG A 269 -21.22 -8.26 -16.10
CA ARG A 269 -21.42 -7.04 -16.88
C ARG A 269 -22.21 -5.98 -16.10
N GLU A 270 -23.35 -6.36 -15.50
CA GLU A 270 -24.17 -5.45 -14.69
C GLU A 270 -23.39 -4.90 -13.50
N TYR A 271 -22.62 -5.74 -12.80
CA TYR A 271 -21.78 -5.29 -11.68
C TYR A 271 -20.74 -4.24 -12.11
N LEU A 272 -20.05 -4.47 -13.23
CA LEU A 272 -19.05 -3.54 -13.76
C LEU A 272 -19.68 -2.23 -14.23
N GLU A 273 -20.84 -2.28 -14.89
CA GLU A 273 -21.56 -1.08 -15.34
C GLU A 273 -22.03 -0.22 -14.15
N VAL A 274 -22.52 -0.83 -13.07
CA VAL A 274 -22.94 -0.09 -11.88
C VAL A 274 -21.75 0.53 -11.14
N GLN A 275 -20.64 -0.21 -10.98
CA GLN A 275 -19.44 0.34 -10.33
C GLN A 275 -18.82 1.48 -11.13
N ARG A 276 -18.85 1.37 -12.47
CA ARG A 276 -18.45 2.46 -13.36
C ARG A 276 -19.32 3.70 -13.16
N ALA A 277 -20.64 3.54 -13.17
CA ALA A 277 -21.58 4.67 -13.05
C ALA A 277 -21.41 5.42 -11.71
N LYS A 278 -21.14 4.71 -10.61
CA LYS A 278 -20.88 5.32 -9.29
C LYS A 278 -19.61 6.18 -9.26
N LEU A 279 -18.58 5.82 -10.03
CA LEU A 279 -17.32 6.56 -10.08
C LEU A 279 -17.37 7.81 -10.97
N HIS A 280 -18.36 7.90 -11.86
CA HIS A 280 -18.50 8.97 -12.86
C HIS A 280 -19.16 10.25 -12.36
N HIS A 281 -19.93 10.20 -11.26
CA HIS A 281 -20.58 11.38 -10.69
C HIS A 281 -20.23 11.53 -9.20
N PRO A 282 -19.03 12.04 -8.86
CA PRO A 282 -18.69 12.36 -7.48
C PRO A 282 -19.32 13.68 -6.99
N ALA A 283 -20.01 14.44 -7.85
CA ALA A 283 -20.65 15.72 -7.52
C ALA A 283 -22.12 15.70 -7.94
N GLY A 284 -22.98 15.28 -7.01
CA GLY A 284 -24.43 15.23 -7.17
C GLY A 284 -25.07 14.89 -5.84
N ASP A 285 -25.06 15.88 -4.94
CA ASP A 285 -25.84 15.85 -3.70
C ASP A 285 -27.30 15.50 -4.04
N GLY A 286 -27.84 14.44 -3.41
CA GLY A 286 -29.29 14.25 -3.30
C GLY A 286 -30.06 13.44 -4.35
N THR A 287 -29.53 12.36 -4.95
CA THR A 287 -30.42 11.33 -5.57
C THR A 287 -30.23 9.96 -4.91
N PRO A 288 -31.28 9.34 -4.33
CA PRO A 288 -31.19 8.01 -3.74
C PRO A 288 -31.20 6.97 -4.87
N ALA A 289 -30.06 6.86 -5.57
CA ALA A 289 -29.82 5.72 -6.44
C ALA A 289 -29.60 4.51 -5.52
N GLY A 290 -30.57 3.58 -5.53
CA GLY A 290 -30.73 2.51 -4.56
C GLY A 290 -29.41 1.90 -4.10
N GLU A 291 -29.24 1.80 -2.79
CA GLU A 291 -28.10 1.12 -2.19
C GLU A 291 -27.93 -0.25 -2.86
N ASN A 292 -26.88 -0.40 -3.67
CA ASN A 292 -26.45 -1.73 -4.10
C ASN A 292 -26.32 -2.55 -2.82
N TRP A 293 -27.15 -3.59 -2.69
CA TRP A 293 -27.11 -4.48 -1.53
C TRP A 293 -25.69 -4.97 -1.23
N LEU A 294 -24.86 -5.10 -2.28
CA LEU A 294 -23.45 -5.49 -2.19
C LEU A 294 -22.55 -4.38 -1.61
N SER A 295 -22.82 -3.10 -1.89
CA SER A 295 -22.17 -1.96 -1.20
C SER A 295 -22.57 -1.92 0.27
N TRP A 296 -23.86 -2.13 0.57
CA TRP A 296 -24.35 -2.16 1.96
C TRP A 296 -23.73 -3.32 2.75
N VAL A 297 -23.68 -4.53 2.16
CA VAL A 297 -23.01 -5.69 2.76
C VAL A 297 -21.52 -5.43 2.95
N PHE A 298 -20.84 -4.85 1.96
CA PHE A 298 -19.41 -4.54 2.07
C PHE A 298 -19.15 -3.50 3.16
N GLU A 299 -19.96 -2.44 3.25
CA GLU A 299 -19.88 -1.44 4.31
C GLU A 299 -20.08 -2.06 5.70
N LYS A 300 -21.08 -2.94 5.86
CA LYS A 300 -21.30 -3.66 7.13
C LYS A 300 -20.15 -4.62 7.46
N LEU A 301 -19.59 -5.30 6.46
CA LEU A 301 -18.43 -6.17 6.63
C LEU A 301 -17.22 -5.35 7.11
N VAL A 302 -16.95 -4.21 6.46
CA VAL A 302 -15.87 -3.30 6.86
C VAL A 302 -16.08 -2.76 8.26
N LEU A 303 -17.30 -2.34 8.61
CA LEU A 303 -17.64 -1.89 9.95
C LEU A 303 -17.41 -2.99 11.00
N VAL A 304 -17.84 -4.22 10.72
CA VAL A 304 -17.60 -5.37 11.60
C VAL A 304 -16.11 -5.64 11.75
N MET A 305 -15.34 -5.57 10.66
CA MET A 305 -13.89 -5.76 10.69
C MET A 305 -13.18 -4.67 11.51
N VAL A 306 -13.60 -3.41 11.38
CA VAL A 306 -13.07 -2.29 12.17
C VAL A 306 -13.45 -2.44 13.64
N CYS A 307 -14.70 -2.78 13.96
CA CYS A 307 -15.12 -3.05 15.33
C CYS A 307 -14.35 -4.22 15.94
N TYR A 308 -14.17 -5.31 15.19
CA TYR A 308 -13.36 -6.46 15.61
C TYR A 308 -11.91 -6.05 15.86
N PHE A 309 -11.33 -5.24 14.98
CA PHE A 309 -9.97 -4.72 15.14
C PHE A 309 -9.83 -3.85 16.40
N ILE A 310 -10.78 -2.95 16.66
CA ILE A 310 -10.80 -2.14 17.90
C ILE A 310 -10.90 -3.04 19.14
N LEU A 311 -11.79 -4.03 19.12
CA LEU A 311 -11.91 -5.00 20.21
C LEU A 311 -10.62 -5.81 20.40
N SER A 312 -9.97 -6.20 19.31
CA SER A 312 -8.68 -6.89 19.33
C SER A 312 -7.57 -6.02 19.93
N ILE A 313 -7.50 -4.73 19.57
CA ILE A 313 -6.57 -3.78 20.19
C ILE A 313 -6.83 -3.63 21.69
N ILE A 314 -8.10 -3.46 22.09
CA ILE A 314 -8.45 -3.35 23.52
C ILE A 314 -8.07 -4.64 24.26
N ASN A 315 -8.35 -5.81 23.68
CA ASN A 315 -8.01 -7.09 24.30
C ASN A 315 -6.49 -7.29 24.39
N SER A 316 -5.74 -6.94 23.36
CA SER A 316 -4.28 -6.97 23.36
C SER A 316 -3.69 -6.01 24.40
N MET A 317 -4.20 -4.78 24.50
CA MET A 317 -3.79 -3.84 25.54
C MET A 317 -4.13 -4.34 26.95
N ALA A 318 -5.29 -4.97 27.13
CA ALA A 318 -5.69 -5.56 28.40
C ALA A 318 -4.79 -6.74 28.80
N GLN A 319 -4.44 -7.61 27.85
CA GLN A 319 -3.50 -8.71 28.05
C GLN A 319 -2.09 -8.20 28.38
N SER A 320 -1.60 -7.21 27.64
CA SER A 320 -0.30 -6.57 27.91
C SER A 320 -0.27 -5.92 29.29
N TYR A 321 -1.34 -5.23 29.69
CA TYR A 321 -1.45 -4.64 31.02
C TYR A 321 -1.48 -5.70 32.13
N ALA A 322 -2.23 -6.79 31.93
CA ALA A 322 -2.30 -7.90 32.87
C ALA A 322 -0.92 -8.58 33.03
N LYS A 323 -0.21 -8.86 31.93
CA LYS A 323 1.16 -9.40 31.93
C LYS A 323 2.11 -8.51 32.74
N ARG A 324 2.12 -7.20 32.47
CA ARG A 324 2.95 -6.23 33.21
C ARG A 324 2.65 -6.20 34.70
N GLN A 325 1.37 -6.32 35.08
CA GLN A 325 1.00 -6.39 36.50
C GLN A 325 1.50 -7.67 37.16
N GLN A 326 1.44 -8.79 36.43
CA GLN A 326 1.85 -10.11 36.90
C GLN A 326 3.38 -10.19 37.08
N GLN A 327 4.15 -9.65 36.12
CA GLN A 327 5.60 -9.53 36.22
C GLN A 327 6.04 -8.61 37.37
N LYS A 328 5.38 -7.46 37.57
CA LYS A 328 5.64 -6.60 38.74
C LYS A 328 5.44 -7.37 40.05
N ARG A 329 4.32 -8.09 40.18
CA ARG A 329 4.02 -8.89 41.37
C ARG A 329 5.06 -10.01 41.59
N HIS A 330 5.50 -10.67 40.52
CA HIS A 330 6.52 -11.72 40.57
C HIS A 330 7.92 -11.17 40.92
N SER A 331 8.24 -9.95 40.50
CA SER A 331 9.50 -9.27 40.87
C SER A 331 9.50 -8.81 42.34
N GLU A 332 8.37 -8.33 42.85
CA GLU A 332 8.20 -7.97 44.27
C GLU A 332 8.31 -9.21 45.18
N GLU A 333 7.80 -10.37 44.75
CA GLU A 333 7.95 -11.63 45.49
C GLU A 333 9.39 -12.17 45.48
N LYS A 334 10.16 -11.99 44.41
CA LYS A 334 11.58 -12.38 44.35
C LYS A 334 12.51 -11.49 45.19
N THR A 335 12.05 -10.30 45.59
CA THR A 335 12.86 -9.31 46.33
C THR A 335 12.63 -9.37 47.86
N LYS A 336 11.69 -10.20 48.32
CA LYS A 336 11.41 -10.46 49.75
C LYS A 336 12.07 -11.73 50.24
#